data_AF-A0A962XIT0-F1
#
_entry.id   AF-A0A962XIT0-F1
#
_cell.length_a   1.000
_cell.length_b   1.000
_cell.length_c   1.000
_cell.angle_alpha   90.00
_cell.angle_beta   90.00
_cell.angle_gamma   90.00
#
_symmetry.space_group_name_H-M   'P 1'
#
loop_
_entity.id
_entity.type
_entity.pdbx_description
1 polymer ?
#
loop_
_entity_poly.entity_id
_entity_poly.type
_entity_poly.pdbx_seq_one_letter_code
_entity_poly.pdbx_strand_id
1 'polypeptide(L)'
;MHSDQEHPILDDEESEPLYHRDKSGHFAFTERGADQYRKRFARFGIRVETIHTLEDFQDALALSQAAFIDELVAIARNGPRSLERNLLIAVARGDKAEHQRLLRLVKRRNALDLQVI
;
A
#
# COMPACT_ATOMS: atom_id res chain seq x y z
N MET A 1 20.98 -38.59 7.14
CA MET A 1 19.73 -38.39 6.39
C MET A 1 19.01 -37.20 6.99
N HIS A 2 19.30 -36.00 6.49
CA HIS A 2 18.56 -34.80 6.80
C HIS A 2 17.91 -34.37 5.49
N SER A 3 16.59 -34.47 5.46
CA SER A 3 15.78 -33.99 4.35
C SER A 3 15.67 -32.48 4.52
N ASP A 4 16.51 -31.74 3.80
CA ASP A 4 16.25 -30.33 3.54
C ASP A 4 14.92 -30.26 2.79
N GLN A 5 13.89 -29.74 3.45
CA GLN A 5 12.66 -29.33 2.79
C GLN A 5 13.02 -28.14 1.90
N GLU A 6 13.40 -28.45 0.67
CA GLU A 6 13.33 -27.49 -0.43
C GLU A 6 11.87 -27.05 -0.53
N HIS A 7 11.58 -25.87 0.01
CA HIS A 7 10.35 -25.16 -0.34
C HIS A 7 10.43 -24.91 -1.85
N PRO A 8 9.57 -25.50 -2.68
CA PRO A 8 9.58 -25.19 -4.10
C PRO A 8 9.29 -23.69 -4.22
N ILE A 9 10.27 -22.96 -4.73
CA ILE A 9 10.04 -21.63 -5.28
C ILE A 9 9.03 -21.90 -6.38
N LEU A 10 7.77 -21.54 -6.14
CA LEU A 10 6.71 -21.62 -7.13
C LEU A 10 7.25 -20.88 -8.36
N ASP A 11 7.37 -21.60 -9.47
CA ASP A 11 7.58 -21.02 -10.79
C ASP A 11 6.59 -19.86 -10.92
N ASP A 12 7.12 -18.63 -10.95
CA ASP A 12 6.43 -17.49 -11.52
C ASP A 12 6.27 -17.83 -13.02
N GLU A 13 5.27 -18.65 -13.36
CA GLU A 13 4.71 -18.69 -14.71
C GLU A 13 4.48 -17.23 -15.08
N GLU A 14 5.28 -16.73 -16.05
CA GLU A 14 5.40 -15.31 -16.40
C GLU A 14 4.02 -14.66 -16.45
N SER A 15 3.63 -14.03 -15.34
CA SER A 15 2.33 -13.37 -15.25
C SER A 15 2.33 -12.30 -16.33
N GLU A 16 1.33 -12.36 -17.22
CA GLU A 16 1.22 -11.39 -18.31
C GLU A 16 1.46 -9.96 -17.81
N PRO A 17 2.29 -9.17 -18.51
CA PRO A 17 2.64 -7.83 -18.08
C PRO A 17 1.37 -6.96 -18.01
N LEU A 18 1.31 -6.07 -17.00
CA LEU A 18 0.16 -5.18 -16.80
C LEU A 18 0.17 -3.99 -17.77
N TYR A 19 1.30 -3.72 -18.41
CA TYR A 19 1.45 -2.64 -19.37
C TYR A 19 2.61 -2.94 -20.32
N HIS A 20 2.56 -2.29 -21.49
CA HIS A 20 3.64 -2.28 -22.46
C HIS A 20 4.21 -0.88 -22.57
N ARG A 21 5.51 -0.82 -22.89
CA ARG A 21 6.18 0.41 -23.27
C ARG A 21 6.90 0.20 -24.59
N ASP A 22 6.66 1.08 -25.54
CA ASP A 22 7.38 1.03 -26.81
C ASP A 22 8.69 1.83 -26.76
N LYS A 23 9.44 1.80 -27.87
CA LYS A 23 10.72 2.51 -28.00
C LYS A 23 10.58 4.03 -28.03
N SER A 24 9.38 4.55 -28.31
CA SER A 24 9.07 5.98 -28.30
C SER A 24 8.67 6.50 -26.92
N GLY A 25 8.53 5.59 -25.94
CA GLY A 25 8.09 5.93 -24.58
C GLY A 25 6.57 5.88 -24.40
N HIS A 26 5.83 5.50 -25.44
CA HIS A 26 4.38 5.31 -25.34
C HIS A 26 4.08 4.16 -24.38
N PHE A 27 3.22 4.45 -23.42
CA PHE A 27 2.77 3.52 -22.40
C PHE A 27 1.31 3.16 -22.68
N ALA A 28 1.01 1.85 -22.66
CA ALA A 28 -0.35 1.36 -22.79
C ALA A 28 -0.57 0.22 -21.80
N PHE A 29 -1.69 0.27 -21.08
CA PHE A 29 -2.12 -0.84 -20.25
C PHE A 29 -2.53 -2.04 -21.11
N THR A 30 -2.25 -3.24 -20.62
CA THR A 30 -2.96 -4.43 -21.08
C THR A 30 -4.40 -4.39 -20.55
N GLU A 31 -5.30 -5.20 -21.12
CA GLU A 31 -6.68 -5.29 -20.62
C GLU A 31 -6.71 -5.65 -19.12
N ARG A 32 -5.90 -6.65 -18.73
CA ARG A 32 -5.69 -7.04 -17.33
C ARG A 32 -5.19 -5.87 -16.47
N GLY A 33 -4.18 -5.14 -16.94
CA GLY A 33 -3.66 -3.98 -16.21
C GLY A 33 -4.69 -2.87 -16.04
N ALA A 34 -5.44 -2.57 -17.10
CA ALA A 34 -6.49 -1.58 -17.07
C ALA A 34 -7.57 -1.97 -16.05
N ASP A 35 -8.03 -3.22 -16.07
CA ASP A 35 -9.03 -3.73 -15.11
C ASP A 35 -8.55 -3.65 -13.66
N GLN A 36 -7.29 -4.01 -13.41
CA GLN A 36 -6.68 -3.96 -12.09
C GLN A 36 -6.63 -2.53 -11.53
N TYR A 37 -6.25 -1.55 -12.35
CA TYR A 37 -6.06 -0.18 -11.89
C TYR A 37 -7.32 0.69 -12.00
N ARG A 38 -8.32 0.31 -12.81
CA ARG A 38 -9.53 1.14 -13.06
C ARG A 38 -10.26 1.49 -11.77
N LYS A 39 -10.53 0.50 -10.91
CA LYS A 39 -11.22 0.75 -9.62
C LYS A 39 -10.38 1.63 -8.68
N ARG A 40 -9.08 1.37 -8.62
CA ARG A 40 -8.15 2.12 -7.76
C ARG A 40 -8.09 3.58 -8.18
N PHE A 41 -7.90 3.86 -9.47
CA PHE A 41 -7.75 5.21 -9.99
C PHE A 41 -9.07 5.98 -10.02
N ALA A 42 -10.18 5.32 -10.38
CA ALA A 42 -11.50 5.96 -10.41
C ALA A 42 -11.93 6.47 -9.02
N ARG A 43 -11.56 5.78 -7.94
CA ARG A 43 -11.81 6.24 -6.56
C ARG A 43 -11.23 7.63 -6.28
N PHE A 44 -10.17 8.01 -7.01
CA PHE A 44 -9.46 9.27 -6.85
C PHE A 44 -9.60 10.18 -8.08
N GLY A 45 -10.62 9.94 -8.91
CA GLY A 45 -10.94 10.78 -10.07
C GLY A 45 -10.00 10.63 -11.26
N ILE A 46 -9.10 9.64 -11.25
CA ILE A 46 -8.19 9.35 -12.36
C ILE A 46 -8.84 8.31 -13.28
N ARG A 47 -8.86 8.60 -14.59
CA ARG A 47 -9.26 7.63 -15.61
C ARG A 47 -8.03 6.91 -16.12
N VAL A 48 -8.07 5.58 -16.17
CA VAL A 48 -6.94 4.77 -16.67
C VAL A 48 -6.61 5.13 -18.12
N GLU A 49 -7.63 5.52 -18.89
CA GLU A 49 -7.53 5.85 -20.31
C GLU A 49 -6.77 7.16 -20.57
N THR A 50 -6.52 8.00 -19.54
CA THR A 50 -5.75 9.24 -19.68
C THR A 50 -4.26 9.07 -19.36
N ILE A 51 -3.81 7.85 -19.07
CA ILE A 51 -2.42 7.52 -18.74
C ILE A 51 -1.75 7.03 -20.02
N HIS A 52 -0.81 7.81 -20.54
CA HIS A 52 -0.17 7.55 -21.84
C HIS A 52 1.35 7.42 -21.75
N THR A 53 1.92 7.76 -20.60
CA THR A 53 3.35 7.64 -20.31
C THR A 53 3.58 6.90 -19.00
N LEU A 54 4.82 6.44 -18.81
CA LEU A 54 5.23 5.85 -17.54
C LEU A 54 5.17 6.89 -16.40
N GLU A 55 5.43 8.15 -16.69
CA GLU A 55 5.35 9.26 -15.74
C GLU A 55 3.91 9.46 -15.26
N ASP A 56 2.94 9.53 -16.19
CA ASP A 56 1.51 9.60 -15.84
C ASP A 56 1.10 8.45 -14.92
N PHE A 57 1.61 7.25 -15.20
CA PHE A 57 1.32 6.07 -14.40
C PHE A 57 1.92 6.17 -12.99
N GLN A 58 3.16 6.63 -12.88
CA GLN A 58 3.83 6.84 -11.59
C GLN A 58 3.13 7.92 -10.77
N ASP A 59 2.70 9.00 -11.39
CA ASP A 59 1.93 10.08 -10.75
C ASP A 59 0.56 9.59 -10.29
N ALA A 60 -0.15 8.81 -11.11
CA ALA A 60 -1.41 8.19 -10.73
C ALA A 60 -1.25 7.21 -9.56
N LEU A 61 -0.16 6.44 -9.52
CA LEU A 61 0.17 5.56 -8.40
C LEU A 61 0.44 6.35 -7.13
N ALA A 62 1.24 7.42 -7.21
CA ALA A 62 1.56 8.28 -6.08
C ALA A 62 0.32 8.97 -5.51
N LEU A 63 -0.52 9.57 -6.38
CA LEU A 63 -1.75 10.23 -5.97
C LEU A 63 -2.71 9.24 -5.31
N SER A 64 -2.93 8.08 -5.93
CA SER A 64 -3.83 7.07 -5.38
C SER A 64 -3.33 6.48 -4.06
N GLN A 65 -2.01 6.38 -3.86
CA GLN A 65 -1.44 5.95 -2.60
C GLN A 65 -1.61 7.01 -1.50
N ALA A 66 -1.31 8.28 -1.81
CA ALA A 66 -1.46 9.38 -0.86
C ALA A 66 -2.92 9.53 -0.42
N ALA A 67 -3.86 9.50 -1.36
CA ALA A 67 -5.27 9.61 -1.05
C ALA A 67 -5.82 8.41 -0.26
N PHE A 68 -5.33 7.20 -0.54
CA PHE A 68 -5.66 6.02 0.28
C PHE A 68 -5.13 6.14 1.72
N ILE A 69 -3.92 6.67 1.89
CA ILE A 69 -3.34 6.93 3.21
C ILE A 69 -4.19 7.94 3.98
N ASP A 70 -4.62 9.04 3.35
CA ASP A 70 -5.48 10.04 3.96
C ASP A 70 -6.83 9.45 4.38
N GLU A 71 -7.41 8.57 3.55
CA GLU A 71 -8.64 7.87 3.88
C GLU A 71 -8.46 6.92 5.06
N LEU A 72 -7.37 6.14 5.10
CA LEU A 72 -7.05 5.30 6.27
C LEU A 72 -6.89 6.14 7.54
N VAL A 73 -6.23 7.30 7.44
CA VAL A 73 -6.08 8.23 8.57
C VAL A 73 -7.43 8.77 9.00
N ALA A 74 -8.33 9.10 8.07
CA ALA A 74 -9.68 9.58 8.37
C ALA A 74 -10.53 8.50 9.07
N ILE A 75 -10.52 7.27 8.54
CA ILE A 75 -11.21 6.13 9.14
C ILE A 75 -10.67 5.86 10.55
N ALA A 76 -9.36 5.76 10.69
CA ALA A 76 -8.72 5.57 11.98
C ALA A 76 -9.08 6.71 12.94
N ARG A 77 -9.10 7.96 12.46
CA ARG A 77 -9.46 9.13 13.27
C ARG A 77 -10.87 9.07 13.86
N ASN A 78 -11.83 8.45 13.16
CA ASN A 78 -13.21 8.33 13.62
C ASN A 78 -13.43 7.19 14.65
N GLY A 79 -12.46 6.27 14.79
CA GLY A 79 -12.50 5.21 15.80
C GLY A 79 -12.16 5.69 17.22
N PRO A 80 -12.43 4.85 18.25
CA PRO A 80 -12.10 5.14 19.65
C PRO A 80 -10.60 5.41 19.82
N ARG A 81 -10.26 6.35 20.72
CA ARG A 81 -8.86 6.72 20.98
C ARG A 81 -8.13 5.55 21.63
N SER A 82 -7.15 4.98 20.92
CA SER A 82 -6.24 3.95 21.44
C SER A 82 -4.80 4.21 21.00
N LEU A 83 -3.84 3.58 21.70
CA LEU A 83 -2.42 3.64 21.32
C LEU A 83 -2.20 3.01 19.93
N GLU A 84 -2.92 1.93 19.63
CA GLU A 84 -2.92 1.21 18.35
C GLU A 84 -3.40 2.10 17.22
N ARG A 85 -4.52 2.81 17.43
CA ARG A 85 -5.04 3.78 16.46
C ARG A 85 -4.01 4.87 16.16
N ASN A 86 -3.41 5.45 17.20
CA ASN A 86 -2.43 6.51 17.02
C ASN A 86 -1.17 5.98 16.33
N LEU A 87 -0.77 4.74 16.62
CA LEU A 87 0.36 4.07 15.97
C LEU A 87 0.08 3.87 14.48
N LEU A 88 -1.11 3.37 14.11
CA LEU A 88 -1.52 3.22 12.71
C LEU A 88 -1.54 4.56 11.96
N ILE A 89 -2.03 5.62 12.60
CA ILE A 89 -2.02 6.98 12.04
C ILE A 89 -0.58 7.47 11.82
N ALA A 90 0.32 7.25 12.77
CA ALA A 90 1.73 7.66 12.64
C ALA A 90 2.44 6.91 11.50
N VAL A 91 2.18 5.60 11.35
CA VAL A 91 2.67 4.79 10.23
C VAL A 91 2.14 5.33 8.89
N ALA A 92 0.82 5.57 8.81
CA ALA A 92 0.18 6.04 7.59
C ALA A 92 0.77 7.40 7.14
N ARG A 93 1.04 8.32 8.08
CA ARG A 93 1.64 9.63 7.76
C ARG A 93 3.15 9.60 7.53
N GLY A 94 3.83 8.47 7.77
CA GLY A 94 5.29 8.41 7.73
C GLY A 94 5.98 9.20 8.85
N ASP A 95 5.28 9.50 9.95
CA ASP A 95 5.87 10.19 11.10
C ASP A 95 6.72 9.22 11.92
N LYS A 96 8.01 9.12 11.55
CA LYS A 96 8.96 8.17 12.14
C LYS A 96 9.16 8.40 13.64
N ALA A 97 9.19 9.66 14.09
CA ALA A 97 9.42 9.98 15.49
C ALA A 97 8.22 9.56 16.36
N GLU A 98 7.02 9.88 15.91
CA GLU A 98 5.79 9.52 16.61
C GLU A 98 5.55 8.00 16.58
N HIS A 99 5.83 7.36 15.44
CA HIS A 99 5.79 5.89 15.32
C HIS A 99 6.72 5.22 16.35
N GLN A 100 7.98 5.64 16.45
CA GLN A 100 8.93 5.06 17.41
C GLN A 100 8.53 5.31 18.86
N ARG A 101 7.97 6.48 19.18
CA ARG A 101 7.45 6.79 20.51
C ARG A 101 6.27 5.90 20.87
N LEU A 102 5.25 5.82 20.01
CA LEU A 102 4.04 5.04 20.25
C LEU A 102 4.31 3.54 20.29
N LEU A 103 5.19 3.02 19.42
CA LEU A 103 5.59 1.62 19.42
C LEU A 103 6.25 1.22 20.74
N ARG A 104 7.11 2.09 21.31
CA ARG A 104 7.70 1.86 22.64
C ARG A 104 6.65 1.81 23.74
N LEU A 105 5.64 2.68 23.69
CA LEU A 105 4.55 2.70 24.66
C LEU A 105 3.68 1.42 24.57
N VAL A 106 3.31 1.00 23.37
CA VAL A 106 2.54 -0.24 23.16
C VAL A 106 3.32 -1.45 23.66
N LYS A 107 4.60 -1.58 23.29
CA LYS A 107 5.47 -2.67 23.76
C LYS A 107 5.59 -2.69 25.28
N ARG A 108 5.76 -1.52 25.91
CA ARG A 108 5.86 -1.41 27.37
C ARG A 108 4.55 -1.76 28.06
N ARG A 109 3.41 -1.33 27.54
CA ARG A 109 2.08 -1.70 28.07
C ARG A 109 1.88 -3.21 28.02
N ASN A 110 2.16 -3.83 26.87
CA ASN A 110 2.00 -5.28 26.69
C ASN A 110 2.95 -6.08 27.59
N ALA A 111 4.18 -5.60 27.82
CA ALA A 111 5.13 -6.24 28.72
C ALA A 111 4.71 -6.17 30.20
N LEU A 112 3.84 -5.23 30.57
CA LEU A 112 3.32 -5.07 31.93
C LEU A 112 1.97 -5.79 32.14
N ASP A 113 1.49 -6.52 31.12
CA ASP A 113 0.16 -7.17 31.08
C ASP A 113 -0.99 -6.22 31.48
N LEU A 114 -0.78 -4.92 31.25
CA LEU A 114 -1.76 -3.87 31.51
C LEU A 114 -2.80 -3.93 30.38
N GLN A 115 -3.78 -4.82 30.52
CA GLN A 115 -4.98 -4.78 29.69
C GLN A 115 -5.69 -3.44 29.90
N VAL A 116 -6.00 -2.78 28.79
CA VAL A 116 -6.82 -1.57 28.79
C VAL A 116 -8.27 -2.04 29.02
N ILE A 117 -8.84 -1.70 30.18
CA ILE A 117 -10.28 -1.78 30.45
C ILE A 117 -10.99 -0.66 29.69
#